data_AF-A0A6B3LTD7-F1
#
_entry.id   AF-A0A6B3LTD7-F1
#
_cell.length_a   1.000
_cell.length_b   1.000
_cell.length_c   1.000
_cell.angle_alpha   90.00
_cell.angle_beta   90.00
_cell.angle_gamma   90.00
#
_symmetry.space_group_name_H-M   'P 1'
#
loop_
_entity.id
_entity.type
_entity.pdbx_description
1 polymer ?
#
loop_
_entity_poly.entity_id
_entity_poly.type
_entity_poly.pdbx_seq_one_letter_code
_entity_poly.pdbx_strand_id
1 'polypeptide(L)'
;MTMDALFAQLKHPNPNLRERAMQQISETRDEHTIPRLIDVLGEEDVVYRRAAVKTLGVIGPDAVLPLVELLLNSNNTTIQASCTKAMAQIAYNYPEVPFPNEAIEGLKIALNDSNPVVYTTAVMALGEVGSPVLEILVEALNTTDNVALAVAIVNTLGSMGDNRAAEVLTRFSKDESADSYVRESATSALSRLEQVIKFQQINSQRA
;
A
#
# COMPACT_ATOMS: atom_id res chain seq x y z
N MET A 1 -16.45 22.18 -16.12
CA MET A 1 -15.31 21.63 -16.91
C MET A 1 -15.73 20.25 -17.37
N THR A 2 -15.43 19.83 -18.61
CA THR A 2 -15.80 18.48 -19.07
C THR A 2 -14.90 17.43 -18.42
N MET A 3 -15.35 16.17 -18.40
CA MET A 3 -14.56 15.06 -17.88
C MET A 3 -13.19 14.97 -18.60
N ASP A 4 -13.18 15.14 -19.92
CA ASP A 4 -11.95 15.13 -20.72
C ASP A 4 -10.97 16.24 -20.33
N ALA A 5 -11.48 17.45 -20.08
CA ALA A 5 -10.64 18.56 -19.66
C ALA A 5 -10.04 18.31 -18.27
N LEU A 6 -10.79 17.68 -17.37
CA LEU A 6 -10.28 17.30 -16.05
C LEU A 6 -9.17 16.24 -16.14
N PHE A 7 -9.34 15.21 -16.97
CA PHE A 7 -8.29 14.21 -17.19
C PHE A 7 -7.04 14.81 -17.85
N ALA A 8 -7.20 15.73 -18.81
CA ALA A 8 -6.06 16.48 -19.37
C ALA A 8 -5.33 17.31 -18.29
N GLN A 9 -6.07 17.90 -17.35
CA GLN A 9 -5.51 18.69 -16.26
C GLN A 9 -4.74 17.86 -15.22
N LEU A 10 -4.96 16.54 -15.13
CA LEU A 10 -4.12 15.65 -14.31
C LEU A 10 -2.66 15.59 -14.78
N LYS A 11 -2.38 15.94 -16.05
CA LYS A 11 -1.02 16.05 -16.61
C LYS A 11 -0.37 17.41 -16.35
N HIS A 12 -1.12 18.37 -15.82
CA HIS A 12 -0.68 19.76 -15.76
C HIS A 12 0.57 19.91 -14.85
N PRO A 13 1.61 20.71 -15.23
CA PRO A 13 2.83 20.85 -14.43
C PRO A 13 2.59 21.46 -13.04
N ASN A 14 1.63 22.37 -12.92
CA ASN A 14 1.21 22.96 -11.64
C ASN A 14 0.47 21.92 -10.74
N PRO A 15 1.03 21.56 -9.57
CA PRO A 15 0.40 20.59 -8.66
C PRO A 15 -0.98 21.02 -8.17
N ASN A 16 -1.23 22.31 -7.97
CA ASN A 16 -2.52 22.82 -7.50
C ASN A 16 -3.62 22.61 -8.54
N LEU A 17 -3.27 22.68 -9.83
CA LEU A 17 -4.23 22.39 -10.91
C LEU A 17 -4.52 20.90 -11.00
N ARG A 18 -3.51 20.04 -10.80
CA ARG A 18 -3.76 18.59 -10.70
C ARG A 18 -4.67 18.27 -9.53
N GLU A 19 -4.42 18.85 -8.35
CA GLU A 19 -5.22 18.61 -7.15
C GLU A 19 -6.68 19.02 -7.31
N ARG A 20 -6.94 20.19 -7.89
CA ARG A 20 -8.30 20.59 -8.24
C ARG A 20 -8.96 19.62 -9.21
N ALA A 21 -8.23 19.13 -10.21
CA ALA A 21 -8.76 18.14 -11.13
C ALA A 21 -9.09 16.83 -10.39
N MET A 22 -8.20 16.31 -9.53
CA MET A 22 -8.45 15.10 -8.74
C MET A 22 -9.71 15.23 -7.88
N GLN A 23 -9.89 16.38 -7.20
CA GLN A 23 -11.09 16.67 -6.41
C GLN A 23 -12.35 16.68 -7.27
N GLN A 24 -12.34 17.43 -8.37
CA GLN A 24 -13.50 17.53 -9.27
C GLN A 24 -13.85 16.20 -9.94
N ILE A 25 -12.86 15.39 -10.33
CA ILE A 25 -13.08 14.04 -10.87
C ILE A 25 -13.76 13.16 -9.81
N SER A 26 -13.28 13.22 -8.56
CA SER A 26 -13.82 12.41 -7.47
C SER A 26 -15.25 12.82 -7.09
N GLU A 27 -15.55 14.12 -7.10
CA GLU A 27 -16.89 14.66 -6.82
C GLU A 27 -17.92 14.38 -7.92
N THR A 28 -17.50 14.47 -9.19
CA THR A 28 -18.40 14.33 -10.35
C THR A 28 -18.55 12.89 -10.85
N ARG A 29 -17.71 11.97 -10.34
CA ARG A 29 -17.53 10.59 -10.82
C ARG A 29 -18.79 9.93 -11.38
N ASP A 30 -18.63 9.31 -12.54
CA ASP A 30 -19.60 8.46 -13.22
C ASP A 30 -19.09 7.02 -13.34
N GLU A 31 -19.88 6.14 -13.96
CA GLU A 31 -19.54 4.72 -14.17
C GLU A 31 -18.26 4.49 -15.00
N HIS A 32 -17.80 5.51 -15.74
CA HIS A 32 -16.59 5.44 -16.56
C HIS A 32 -15.35 6.00 -15.86
N THR A 33 -15.52 6.66 -14.71
CA THR A 33 -14.42 7.37 -14.04
C THR A 33 -13.35 6.41 -13.52
N ILE A 34 -13.75 5.34 -12.82
CA ILE A 34 -12.79 4.32 -12.34
C ILE A 34 -12.11 3.59 -13.50
N PRO A 35 -12.84 3.01 -14.49
CA PRO A 35 -12.20 2.38 -15.65
C PRO A 35 -11.18 3.27 -16.34
N ARG A 36 -11.51 4.56 -16.55
CA ARG A 36 -10.60 5.49 -17.20
C ARG A 36 -9.36 5.80 -16.35
N LEU A 37 -9.49 5.90 -15.03
CA LEU A 37 -8.33 6.08 -14.14
C LEU A 37 -7.45 4.82 -14.07
N ILE A 38 -8.04 3.64 -14.18
CA ILE A 38 -7.34 2.36 -14.26
C ILE A 38 -6.49 2.31 -15.53
N ASP A 39 -7.03 2.71 -16.68
CA ASP A 39 -6.27 2.79 -17.94
C ASP A 39 -5.06 3.72 -17.81
N VAL A 40 -5.22 4.84 -17.09
CA VAL A 40 -4.13 5.80 -16.87
C VAL A 40 -2.96 5.20 -16.09
N LEU A 41 -3.17 4.15 -15.29
CA LEU A 41 -2.07 3.49 -14.56
C LEU A 41 -1.02 2.86 -15.51
N GLY A 42 -1.38 2.61 -16.77
CA GLY A 42 -0.47 2.10 -17.81
C GLY A 42 0.23 3.17 -18.66
N GLU A 43 -0.11 4.45 -18.51
CA GLU A 43 0.45 5.54 -19.32
C GLU A 43 1.94 5.76 -19.02
N GLU A 44 2.75 6.18 -20.00
CA GLU A 44 4.19 6.44 -19.79
C GLU A 44 4.48 7.68 -18.92
N ASP A 45 3.57 8.66 -18.92
CA ASP A 45 3.71 9.88 -18.12
C ASP A 45 3.59 9.58 -16.62
N VAL A 46 4.73 9.68 -15.92
CA VAL A 46 4.84 9.45 -14.47
C VAL A 46 3.95 10.40 -13.66
N VAL A 47 3.81 11.65 -14.10
CA VAL A 47 2.98 12.65 -13.41
C VAL A 47 1.52 12.25 -13.53
N TYR A 48 1.10 11.81 -14.71
CA TYR A 48 -0.27 11.37 -14.98
C TYR A 48 -0.62 10.11 -14.18
N ARG A 49 0.23 9.09 -14.21
CA ARG A 49 0.05 7.87 -13.40
C ARG A 49 -0.09 8.18 -11.93
N ARG A 50 0.80 9.01 -11.37
CA ARG A 50 0.75 9.39 -9.96
C ARG A 50 -0.51 10.16 -9.60
N ALA A 51 -1.01 11.00 -10.49
CA ALA A 51 -2.27 11.69 -10.31
C ALA A 51 -3.46 10.71 -10.33
N ALA A 52 -3.47 9.73 -11.23
CA ALA A 52 -4.50 8.69 -11.25
C ALA A 52 -4.49 7.82 -10.00
N VAL A 53 -3.32 7.35 -9.54
CA VAL A 53 -3.18 6.61 -8.27
C VAL A 53 -3.77 7.41 -7.10
N LYS A 54 -3.46 8.71 -7.01
CA LYS A 54 -4.02 9.58 -5.97
C LYS A 54 -5.52 9.77 -6.10
N THR A 55 -6.02 9.93 -7.32
CA THR A 55 -7.45 10.11 -7.58
C THR A 55 -8.22 8.84 -7.19
N LEU A 56 -7.71 7.65 -7.53
CA LEU A 56 -8.28 6.37 -7.09
C LEU A 56 -8.26 6.23 -5.56
N GLY A 57 -7.18 6.68 -4.92
CA GLY A 57 -7.10 6.77 -3.46
C GLY A 57 -8.16 7.67 -2.83
N VAL A 58 -8.54 8.77 -3.49
CA VAL A 58 -9.61 9.69 -3.06
C VAL A 58 -11.01 9.19 -3.43
N ILE A 59 -11.15 8.41 -4.49
CA ILE A 59 -12.41 7.76 -4.86
C ILE A 59 -12.77 6.66 -3.86
N GLY A 60 -11.78 5.90 -3.41
CA GLY A 60 -11.93 4.97 -2.30
C GLY A 60 -12.31 3.55 -2.69
N PRO A 61 -13.04 2.83 -1.81
CA PRO A 61 -13.20 1.37 -1.87
C PRO A 61 -13.74 0.79 -3.18
N ASP A 62 -14.57 1.55 -3.90
CA ASP A 62 -15.14 1.14 -5.20
C ASP A 62 -14.06 0.81 -6.25
N ALA A 63 -12.85 1.37 -6.10
CA ALA A 63 -11.74 1.11 -7.00
C ALA A 63 -10.95 -0.17 -6.66
N VAL A 64 -11.13 -0.78 -5.49
CA VAL A 64 -10.26 -1.87 -5.01
C VAL A 64 -10.35 -3.11 -5.89
N LEU A 65 -11.55 -3.60 -6.21
CA LEU A 65 -11.69 -4.83 -7.01
C LEU A 65 -11.14 -4.67 -8.45
N PRO A 66 -11.40 -3.56 -9.18
CA PRO A 66 -10.74 -3.28 -10.46
C PRO A 66 -9.20 -3.24 -10.36
N LEU A 67 -8.65 -2.70 -9.26
CA LEU A 67 -7.20 -2.68 -9.03
C LEU A 67 -6.61 -4.07 -8.82
N VAL A 68 -7.34 -4.94 -8.12
CA VAL A 68 -6.94 -6.35 -7.92
C VAL A 68 -6.95 -7.10 -9.24
N GLU A 69 -8.00 -6.94 -10.04
CA GLU A 69 -8.09 -7.55 -11.36
C GLU A 69 -6.91 -7.12 -12.25
N LEU A 70 -6.59 -5.82 -12.28
CA LEU A 70 -5.45 -5.33 -13.07
C LEU A 70 -4.10 -5.80 -12.50
N LEU A 71 -3.93 -5.84 -11.19
CA LEU A 71 -2.71 -6.35 -10.53
C LEU A 71 -2.41 -7.79 -10.95
N LEU A 72 -3.44 -8.66 -10.95
CA LEU A 72 -3.29 -10.08 -11.21
C LEU A 72 -3.15 -10.43 -12.70
N ASN A 73 -3.72 -9.60 -13.59
CA ASN A 73 -3.70 -9.85 -15.03
C ASN A 73 -2.59 -9.09 -15.79
N SER A 74 -1.85 -8.20 -15.12
CA SER A 74 -0.79 -7.41 -15.75
C SER A 74 0.59 -8.04 -15.55
N ASN A 75 1.36 -8.12 -16.63
CA ASN A 75 2.79 -8.45 -16.60
C ASN A 75 3.70 -7.20 -16.53
N ASN A 76 3.10 -6.01 -16.45
CA ASN A 76 3.85 -4.76 -16.36
C ASN A 76 4.01 -4.35 -14.89
N THR A 77 5.25 -4.41 -14.40
CA THR A 77 5.60 -4.12 -13.01
C THR A 77 5.27 -2.69 -12.59
N THR A 78 5.23 -1.74 -13.52
CA THR A 78 4.80 -0.35 -13.25
C THR A 78 3.29 -0.27 -13.01
N ILE A 79 2.51 -1.04 -13.77
CA ILE A 79 1.05 -1.14 -13.58
C ILE A 79 0.77 -1.82 -12.24
N GLN A 80 1.39 -2.98 -11.98
CA GLN A 80 1.22 -3.72 -10.72
C GLN A 80 1.57 -2.84 -9.51
N ALA A 81 2.70 -2.13 -9.56
CA ALA A 81 3.12 -1.20 -8.51
C ALA A 81 2.19 0.02 -8.35
N SER A 82 1.55 0.48 -9.43
CA SER A 82 0.55 1.54 -9.34
C SER A 82 -0.72 1.04 -8.68
N CYS A 83 -1.13 -0.20 -8.97
CA CYS A 83 -2.31 -0.82 -8.37
C CYS A 83 -2.16 -0.97 -6.85
N THR A 84 -1.04 -1.54 -6.39
CA THR A 84 -0.73 -1.69 -4.96
C THR A 84 -0.63 -0.35 -4.24
N LYS A 85 -0.03 0.68 -4.85
CA LYS A 85 0.03 2.03 -4.28
C LYS A 85 -1.35 2.70 -4.18
N ALA A 86 -2.23 2.48 -5.14
CA ALA A 86 -3.60 2.99 -5.08
C ALA A 86 -4.37 2.28 -3.95
N MET A 87 -4.26 0.95 -3.86
CA MET A 87 -4.83 0.15 -2.77
C MET A 87 -4.33 0.60 -1.39
N ALA A 88 -3.03 0.89 -1.24
CA ALA A 88 -2.46 1.43 -0.01
C ALA A 88 -3.09 2.78 0.39
N GLN A 89 -3.28 3.68 -0.59
CA GLN A 89 -3.93 4.98 -0.33
C GLN A 89 -5.41 4.82 0.03
N ILE A 90 -6.11 3.86 -0.57
CA ILE A 90 -7.50 3.55 -0.21
C ILE A 90 -7.55 3.04 1.23
N ALA A 91 -6.70 2.08 1.61
CA ALA A 91 -6.64 1.57 2.97
C ALA A 91 -6.34 2.68 4.00
N TYR A 92 -5.40 3.58 3.67
CA TYR A 92 -5.06 4.72 4.52
C TYR A 92 -6.20 5.77 4.64
N ASN A 93 -6.88 6.08 3.52
CA ASN A 93 -7.92 7.10 3.50
C ASN A 93 -9.27 6.62 4.07
N TYR A 94 -9.50 5.30 4.10
CA TYR A 94 -10.76 4.68 4.53
C TYR A 94 -10.51 3.55 5.55
N PRO A 95 -9.85 3.83 6.69
CA PRO A 95 -9.46 2.80 7.66
C PRO A 95 -10.66 2.09 8.32
N GLU A 96 -11.84 2.69 8.30
CA GLU A 96 -13.08 2.11 8.79
C GLU A 96 -13.74 1.11 7.84
N VAL A 97 -13.34 1.10 6.57
CA VAL A 97 -13.90 0.19 5.56
C VAL A 97 -13.07 -1.10 5.52
N PRO A 98 -13.68 -2.27 5.77
CA PRO A 98 -12.97 -3.53 5.67
C PRO A 98 -12.37 -3.72 4.28
N PHE A 99 -11.07 -4.01 4.23
CA PHE A 99 -10.39 -4.28 2.98
C PHE A 99 -10.90 -5.62 2.40
N PRO A 100 -11.33 -5.68 1.12
CA PRO A 100 -11.87 -6.90 0.53
C PRO A 100 -10.93 -8.09 0.63
N ASN A 101 -11.46 -9.28 0.92
CA ASN A 101 -10.66 -10.50 1.01
C ASN A 101 -9.94 -10.80 -0.30
N GLU A 102 -10.58 -10.55 -1.43
CA GLU A 102 -10.01 -10.69 -2.77
C GLU A 102 -8.77 -9.80 -2.95
N ALA A 103 -8.78 -8.62 -2.33
CA ALA A 103 -7.65 -7.70 -2.37
C ALA A 103 -6.51 -8.16 -1.48
N ILE A 104 -6.83 -8.71 -0.30
CA ILE A 104 -5.85 -9.35 0.57
C ILE A 104 -5.17 -10.53 -0.15
N GLU A 105 -5.94 -11.40 -0.80
CA GLU A 105 -5.40 -12.53 -1.58
C GLU A 105 -4.58 -12.07 -2.78
N GLY A 106 -5.04 -11.04 -3.50
CA GLY A 106 -4.27 -10.45 -4.60
C GLY A 106 -2.92 -9.88 -4.15
N LEU A 107 -2.90 -9.20 -2.99
CA LEU A 107 -1.67 -8.68 -2.39
C LEU A 107 -0.76 -9.81 -1.89
N LYS A 108 -1.29 -10.91 -1.34
CA LYS A 108 -0.51 -12.10 -0.97
C LYS A 108 0.20 -12.73 -2.17
N ILE A 109 -0.47 -12.81 -3.32
CA ILE A 109 0.14 -13.29 -4.55
C ILE A 109 1.31 -12.35 -4.93
N ALA A 110 1.09 -11.04 -4.87
CA ALA A 110 2.11 -10.04 -5.19
C ALA A 110 3.31 -10.02 -4.22
N LEU A 111 3.17 -10.50 -2.98
CA LEU A 111 4.31 -10.68 -2.06
C LEU A 111 5.34 -11.69 -2.60
N ASN A 112 4.90 -12.67 -3.36
CA ASN A 112 5.76 -13.73 -3.92
C ASN A 112 6.27 -13.38 -5.33
N ASP A 113 6.04 -12.16 -5.80
CA ASP A 113 6.55 -11.71 -7.10
C ASP A 113 8.08 -11.62 -7.10
N SER A 114 8.71 -12.04 -8.19
CA SER A 114 10.17 -11.96 -8.36
C SER A 114 10.69 -10.51 -8.42
N ASN A 115 9.83 -9.54 -8.75
CA ASN A 115 10.20 -8.15 -8.92
C ASN A 115 10.16 -7.38 -7.58
N PRO A 116 11.29 -6.77 -7.16
CA PRO A 116 11.35 -5.99 -5.93
C PRO A 116 10.33 -4.88 -5.77
N VAL A 117 9.95 -4.24 -6.87
CA VAL A 117 8.98 -3.15 -6.84
C VAL A 117 7.59 -3.69 -6.50
N VAL A 118 7.23 -4.87 -7.02
CA VAL A 118 5.90 -5.47 -6.82
C VAL A 118 5.74 -5.92 -5.37
N TYR A 119 6.63 -6.79 -4.86
CA TYR A 119 6.48 -7.26 -3.48
C TYR A 119 6.63 -6.12 -2.46
N THR A 120 7.52 -5.14 -2.69
CA THR A 120 7.71 -4.02 -1.73
C THR A 120 6.44 -3.19 -1.63
N THR A 121 5.80 -2.91 -2.77
CA THR A 121 4.56 -2.13 -2.77
C THR A 121 3.37 -2.93 -2.25
N ALA A 122 3.36 -4.25 -2.42
CA ALA A 122 2.37 -5.13 -1.80
C ALA A 122 2.52 -5.17 -0.26
N VAL A 123 3.75 -5.28 0.25
CA VAL A 123 4.06 -5.16 1.69
C VAL A 123 3.59 -3.81 2.24
N MET A 124 3.84 -2.71 1.53
CA MET A 124 3.35 -1.39 1.92
C MET A 124 1.83 -1.34 1.99
N ALA A 125 1.13 -1.85 0.96
CA ALA A 125 -0.33 -1.86 0.92
C ALA A 125 -0.93 -2.67 2.08
N LEU A 126 -0.39 -3.86 2.37
CA LEU A 126 -0.79 -4.65 3.54
C LEU A 126 -0.49 -3.90 4.86
N GLY A 127 0.64 -3.19 4.94
CA GLY A 127 0.96 -2.34 6.07
C GLY A 127 -0.12 -1.28 6.36
N GLU A 128 -0.63 -0.62 5.32
CA GLU A 128 -1.71 0.37 5.45
C GLU A 128 -3.07 -0.26 5.79
N VAL A 129 -3.32 -1.53 5.41
CA VAL A 129 -4.50 -2.28 5.88
C VAL A 129 -4.43 -2.54 7.39
N GLY A 130 -3.22 -2.68 7.96
CA GLY A 130 -2.99 -2.71 9.39
C GLY A 130 -3.25 -4.06 10.07
N SER A 131 -3.72 -4.02 11.32
CA SER A 131 -3.84 -5.21 12.21
C SER A 131 -4.50 -6.46 11.62
N PRO A 132 -5.54 -6.38 10.75
CA PRO A 132 -6.17 -7.56 10.19
C PRO A 132 -5.23 -8.46 9.35
N VAL A 133 -4.17 -7.88 8.77
CA VAL A 133 -3.25 -8.62 7.90
C VAL A 133 -1.91 -8.96 8.57
N LEU A 134 -1.81 -8.77 9.89
CA LEU A 134 -0.60 -9.09 10.64
C LEU A 134 -0.14 -10.54 10.41
N GLU A 135 -1.05 -11.51 10.59
CA GLU A 135 -0.70 -12.93 10.46
C GLU A 135 -0.20 -13.30 9.06
N ILE A 136 -0.69 -12.60 8.04
CA ILE A 136 -0.28 -12.79 6.65
C ILE A 136 1.16 -12.35 6.45
N LEU A 137 1.51 -11.17 6.99
CA LEU A 137 2.88 -10.67 6.96
C LEU A 137 3.83 -11.57 7.78
N VAL A 138 3.38 -12.05 8.94
CA VAL A 138 4.16 -12.96 9.79
C VAL A 138 4.39 -14.30 9.08
N GLU A 139 3.37 -14.87 8.45
CA GLU A 139 3.49 -16.10 7.65
C GLU A 139 4.51 -15.91 6.53
N ALA A 140 4.37 -14.85 5.72
CA ALA A 140 5.29 -14.54 4.63
C ALA A 140 6.75 -14.36 5.13
N LEU A 141 6.93 -13.71 6.28
CA LEU A 141 8.25 -13.54 6.91
C LEU A 141 8.87 -14.87 7.37
N ASN A 142 8.06 -15.84 7.81
CA ASN A 142 8.54 -17.16 8.25
C ASN A 142 8.91 -18.08 7.08
N THR A 143 8.31 -17.88 5.92
CA THR A 143 8.46 -18.79 4.76
C THR A 143 9.38 -18.26 3.67
N THR A 144 9.68 -16.96 3.66
CA THR A 144 10.51 -16.33 2.63
C THR A 144 12.00 -16.65 2.84
N ASP A 145 12.69 -16.99 1.75
CA ASP A 145 14.15 -17.01 1.64
C ASP A 145 14.71 -15.68 1.09
N ASN A 146 13.85 -14.83 0.54
CA ASN A 146 14.19 -13.52 0.03
C ASN A 146 14.42 -12.52 1.20
N VAL A 147 15.70 -12.22 1.46
CA VAL A 147 16.16 -11.28 2.49
C VAL A 147 15.55 -9.89 2.32
N ALA A 148 15.40 -9.40 1.09
CA ALA A 148 14.85 -8.07 0.84
C ALA A 148 13.35 -8.00 1.13
N LEU A 149 12.60 -9.07 0.83
CA LEU A 149 11.20 -9.19 1.24
C LEU A 149 11.07 -9.27 2.77
N ALA A 150 11.90 -10.09 3.42
CA ALA A 150 11.91 -10.22 4.88
C ALA A 150 12.15 -8.87 5.57
N VAL A 151 13.12 -8.09 5.10
CA VAL A 151 13.40 -6.74 5.62
C VAL A 151 12.26 -5.77 5.35
N ALA A 152 11.62 -5.84 4.18
CA ALA A 152 10.44 -5.01 3.91
C ALA A 152 9.32 -5.32 4.91
N ILE A 153 9.02 -6.60 5.15
CA ILE A 153 7.99 -7.03 6.09
C ILE A 153 8.34 -6.58 7.51
N VAL A 154 9.57 -6.83 7.97
CA VAL A 154 10.05 -6.41 9.30
C VAL A 154 9.89 -4.90 9.52
N ASN A 155 10.23 -4.08 8.52
CA ASN A 155 10.07 -2.63 8.61
C ASN A 155 8.59 -2.20 8.67
N THR A 156 7.72 -2.90 7.94
CA THR A 156 6.28 -2.68 7.98
C THR A 156 5.71 -3.03 9.35
N LEU A 157 6.04 -4.21 9.89
CA LEU A 157 5.64 -4.63 11.24
C LEU A 157 6.04 -3.58 12.30
N GLY A 158 7.22 -2.97 12.16
CA GLY A 158 7.69 -1.90 13.03
C GLY A 158 6.90 -0.59 12.96
N SER A 159 6.10 -0.40 11.92
CA SER A 159 5.34 0.83 11.67
C SER A 159 3.82 0.67 11.89
N MET A 160 3.31 -0.57 12.00
CA MET A 160 1.87 -0.86 12.10
C MET A 160 1.23 -0.45 13.43
N GLY A 161 2.01 -0.26 14.49
CA GLY A 161 1.48 0.04 15.84
C GLY A 161 0.75 -1.12 16.52
N ASP A 162 0.78 -2.32 15.94
CA ASP A 162 0.18 -3.52 16.52
C ASP A 162 1.14 -4.16 17.54
N ASN A 163 0.73 -4.22 18.81
CA ASN A 163 1.57 -4.77 19.89
C ASN A 163 1.95 -6.25 19.67
N ARG A 164 1.15 -7.01 18.92
CA ARG A 164 1.47 -8.41 18.58
C ARG A 164 2.74 -8.51 17.72
N ALA A 165 3.07 -7.47 16.96
CA ALA A 165 4.31 -7.43 16.17
C ALA A 165 5.57 -7.39 17.05
N ALA A 166 5.49 -6.93 18.31
CA ALA A 166 6.65 -6.84 19.19
C ALA A 166 7.26 -8.22 19.51
N GLU A 167 6.42 -9.24 19.73
CA GLU A 167 6.87 -10.61 19.97
C GLU A 167 7.57 -11.18 18.73
N VAL A 168 6.98 -10.96 17.54
CA VAL A 168 7.55 -11.40 16.26
C VAL A 168 8.91 -10.76 16.01
N LEU A 169 9.02 -9.43 16.14
CA LEU A 169 10.27 -8.68 15.95
C LEU A 169 11.33 -9.07 16.99
N THR A 170 10.93 -9.36 18.23
CA THR A 170 11.84 -9.86 19.28
C THR A 170 12.39 -11.24 18.93
N ARG A 171 11.54 -12.14 18.40
CA ARG A 171 11.96 -13.47 17.95
C ARG A 171 12.97 -13.36 16.80
N PHE A 172 12.64 -12.60 15.75
CA PHE A 172 13.52 -12.45 14.58
C PHE A 172 14.83 -11.71 14.88
N SER A 173 14.87 -10.77 15.83
CA SER A 173 16.12 -10.11 16.22
C SER A 173 17.11 -11.04 16.93
N LYS A 174 16.62 -12.15 17.51
CA LYS A 174 17.42 -13.16 18.24
C LYS A 174 17.61 -14.46 17.47
N ASP A 175 17.01 -14.60 16.30
CA ASP A 175 17.08 -15.82 15.51
C ASP A 175 18.43 -15.91 14.78
N GLU A 176 19.38 -16.63 15.37
CA GLU A 176 20.72 -16.84 14.80
C GLU A 176 20.71 -17.49 13.42
N SER A 177 19.62 -18.18 13.05
CA SER A 177 19.46 -18.79 11.72
C SER A 177 19.01 -17.79 10.65
N ALA A 178 18.41 -16.66 11.05
CA ALA A 178 18.00 -15.61 10.14
C ALA A 178 19.20 -14.81 9.61
N ASP A 179 19.04 -14.20 8.44
CA ASP A 179 20.05 -13.31 7.86
C ASP A 179 20.37 -12.13 8.80
N SER A 180 21.66 -11.76 8.89
CA SER A 180 22.11 -10.70 9.82
C SER A 180 21.40 -9.36 9.59
N TYR A 181 21.11 -9.02 8.34
CA TYR A 181 20.43 -7.78 8.00
C TYR A 181 18.96 -7.79 8.42
N VAL A 182 18.31 -8.96 8.38
CA VAL A 182 16.95 -9.15 8.92
C VAL A 182 16.95 -8.96 10.44
N ARG A 183 17.93 -9.53 11.16
CA ARG A 183 18.03 -9.38 12.63
C ARG A 183 18.24 -7.93 13.08
N GLU A 184 19.14 -7.22 12.40
CA GLU A 184 19.43 -5.80 12.66
C GLU A 184 18.20 -4.93 12.36
N SER A 185 17.52 -5.22 11.25
CA SER A 185 16.26 -4.56 10.88
C SER A 185 15.18 -4.84 11.92
N ALA A 186 15.07 -6.06 12.45
CA ALA A 186 14.09 -6.42 13.47
C ALA A 186 14.33 -5.69 14.79
N THR A 187 15.59 -5.52 15.18
CA THR A 187 15.97 -4.71 16.36
C THR A 187 15.55 -3.25 16.17
N SER A 188 15.82 -2.68 15.00
CA SER A 188 15.48 -1.30 14.68
C SER A 188 13.95 -1.09 14.59
N ALA A 189 13.25 -2.04 13.97
CA ALA A 189 11.80 -2.04 13.84
C ALA A 189 11.10 -2.17 15.19
N LEU A 190 11.64 -2.96 16.13
CA LEU A 190 11.10 -3.08 17.48
C LEU A 190 11.16 -1.74 18.23
N SER A 191 12.30 -1.04 18.18
CA SER A 191 12.43 0.29 18.79
C SER A 191 11.45 1.31 18.18
N ARG A 192 11.23 1.24 16.85
CA ARG A 192 10.23 2.09 16.17
C ARG A 192 8.81 1.76 16.63
N LEU A 193 8.46 0.47 16.71
CA LEU A 193 7.14 0.01 17.13
C LEU A 193 6.78 0.51 18.53
N GLU A 194 7.71 0.43 19.48
CA GLU A 194 7.52 0.95 20.84
C GLU A 194 7.21 2.45 20.85
N GLN A 195 7.87 3.23 20.00
CA GLN A 195 7.60 4.67 19.86
C GLN A 195 6.22 4.93 19.26
N VAL A 196 5.83 4.16 18.22
CA VAL A 196 4.50 4.25 17.59
C VAL A 196 3.40 3.94 18.60
N ILE A 197 3.51 2.83 19.33
CA ILE A 197 2.54 2.41 20.35
C ILE A 197 2.42 3.48 21.44
N LYS A 198 3.56 3.98 21.96
CA LYS A 198 3.56 5.03 22.99
C LYS A 198 2.88 6.31 22.51
N PHE A 199 3.13 6.71 21.25
CA PHE A 199 2.49 7.89 20.67
C PHE A 199 0.96 7.72 20.56
N GLN A 200 0.48 6.56 20.12
CA GLN A 200 -0.94 6.25 20.02
C GLN A 200 -1.64 6.23 21.40
N GLN A 201 -0.98 5.68 22.42
CA GLN A 201 -1.48 5.69 23.80
C GLN A 201 -1.62 7.11 24.36
N ILE A 202 -0.65 7.98 24.11
CA ILE A 202 -0.72 9.39 24.56
C ILE A 202 -1.88 10.13 23.90
N ASN A 203 -2.11 9.90 22.60
CA ASN A 203 -3.17 10.59 21.87
C ASN A 203 -4.57 10.07 22.23
N SER A 204 -4.73 8.77 22.47
CA SER A 204 -6.01 8.18 22.90
C SER A 204 -6.43 8.60 24.31
N GLN A 205 -5.48 8.98 25.19
CA GLN A 205 -5.78 9.53 26.53
C GLN A 205 -6.17 11.03 26.51
N ARG A 206 -5.97 11.71 25.38
CA ARG A 206 -6.24 13.16 25.21
C ARG A 206 -7.53 13.47 24.44
N ALA A 207 -8.12 12.46 23.80
CA ALA A 207 -9.39 12.54 23.07
C ALA A 207 -10.56 12.17 23.97
#